data_AF-A0A7Y3E429-F1
#
_entry.id   AF-A0A7Y3E429-F1
#
_cell.length_a   1.000
_cell.length_b   1.000
_cell.length_c   1.000
_cell.angle_alpha   90.00
_cell.angle_beta   90.00
_cell.angle_gamma   90.00
#
_symmetry.space_group_name_H-M   'P 1'
#
loop_
_entity.id
_entity.type
_entity.pdbx_description
1 polymer ?
#
loop_
_entity_poly.entity_id
_entity_poly.type
_entity_poly.pdbx_seq_one_letter_code
_entity_poly.pdbx_strand_id
1 'polypeptide(L)' 'MSETAARLVGLPPQFDRRTADDLSRFDWTADPRHAERSLGWRAGTHLREALEETGRWYREQGWLR' A
#
# COMPACT_ATOMS: atom_id res chain seq x y z
N MET A 1 13.50 8.86 0.72
CA MET A 1 14.78 9.46 0.28
C MET A 1 14.69 9.74 -1.22
N SER A 2 15.22 10.86 -1.71
CA SER A 2 15.21 11.24 -3.13
C SER A 2 15.94 10.20 -4.01
N GLU A 3 15.48 9.95 -5.24
CA GLU A 3 16.00 8.96 -6.21
C GLU A 3 17.54 8.93 -6.30
N THR A 4 18.17 10.11 -6.20
CA THR A 4 19.63 10.28 -6.27
C THR A 4 20.37 9.59 -5.14
N ALA A 5 19.83 9.62 -3.91
CA ALA A 5 20.44 8.98 -2.75
C ALA A 5 20.30 7.44 -2.81
N ALA A 6 19.20 6.93 -3.38
CA ALA A 6 18.97 5.50 -3.51
C ALA A 6 19.88 4.84 -4.57
N ARG A 7 20.13 5.51 -5.70
CA ARG A 7 21.09 5.04 -6.71
C ARG A 7 22.52 4.90 -6.19
N LEU A 8 22.94 5.76 -5.26
CA LEU A 8 24.26 5.69 -4.64
C LEU A 8 24.39 4.55 -3.61
N VAL A 9 23.28 4.12 -3.01
CA VAL A 9 23.25 3.10 -1.95
C VAL A 9 22.88 1.71 -2.48
N GLY A 10 22.51 1.59 -3.77
CA GLY A 10 22.16 0.31 -4.40
C GLY A 10 20.86 -0.31 -3.89
N LEU A 11 20.09 0.43 -3.08
CA LEU A 11 18.78 0.03 -2.59
C LEU A 11 17.71 0.67 -3.46
N PRO A 12 16.64 -0.06 -3.82
CA PRO A 12 15.54 0.53 -4.56
C PRO A 12 14.96 1.70 -3.75
N PRO A 13 14.81 2.90 -4.35
CA PRO A 13 14.15 4.02 -3.69
C PRO A 13 12.74 3.62 -3.28
N GLN A 14 12.32 3.96 -2.06
CA GLN A 14 10.93 3.78 -1.61
C GLN A 14 9.92 4.59 -2.45
N PHE A 15 10.39 5.66 -3.10
CA PHE A 15 9.62 6.47 -4.03
C PHE A 15 10.51 6.84 -5.22
N ASP A 16 10.16 6.35 -6.40
CA ASP A 16 10.72 6.75 -7.68
C ASP A 16 9.62 7.13 -8.68
N ARG A 17 10.01 7.61 -9.86
CA ARG A 17 9.09 7.96 -10.94
C ARG A 17 8.18 6.80 -11.33
N ARG A 18 8.72 5.58 -11.34
CA ARG A 18 7.92 4.38 -11.64
C ARG A 18 6.83 4.16 -10.60
N THR A 19 7.19 4.27 -9.32
CA THR A 19 6.24 4.17 -8.19
C THR A 19 5.18 5.26 -8.29
N ALA A 20 5.56 6.47 -8.68
CA ALA A 20 4.60 7.57 -8.90
C ALA A 20 3.65 7.28 -10.07
N ASP A 21 4.16 6.80 -11.21
CA ASP A 21 3.36 6.40 -12.36
C ASP A 21 2.39 5.26 -11.99
N ASP A 22 2.88 4.27 -11.26
CA ASP A 22 2.13 3.13 -10.75
C ASP A 22 0.99 3.57 -9.82
N LEU A 23 1.25 4.49 -8.89
CA LEU A 23 0.24 5.06 -7.99
C LEU A 23 -0.79 5.95 -8.71
N SER A 24 -0.47 6.47 -9.89
CA SER A 24 -1.38 7.30 -10.68
C SER A 24 -2.41 6.49 -11.48
N ARG A 25 -2.24 5.16 -11.57
CA ARG A 25 -3.12 4.27 -12.33
C ARG A 25 -4.26 3.73 -11.47
N PHE A 26 -5.43 4.33 -11.64
CA PHE A 26 -6.65 3.92 -10.95
C PHE A 26 -7.29 2.63 -11.52
N ASP A 27 -6.81 2.15 -12.67
CA ASP A 27 -7.28 0.92 -13.34
C ASP A 27 -6.75 -0.37 -12.70
N TRP A 28 -5.81 -0.27 -11.76
CA TRP A 28 -5.21 -1.42 -11.08
C TRP A 28 -6.02 -1.95 -9.89
N THR A 29 -7.15 -1.34 -9.59
CA THR A 29 -8.04 -1.85 -8.54
C THR A 29 -8.92 -2.97 -9.08
N ALA A 30 -8.85 -4.14 -8.46
CA ALA A 30 -9.73 -5.25 -8.78
C ALA A 30 -11.08 -5.10 -8.09
N ASP A 31 -12.18 -5.43 -8.77
CA ASP A 31 -13.51 -5.47 -8.17
C ASP A 31 -13.67 -6.73 -7.30
N PRO A 32 -13.76 -6.60 -5.96
CA PRO A 32 -13.87 -7.75 -5.07
C PRO A 32 -15.17 -8.53 -5.25
N ARG A 33 -16.22 -7.93 -5.84
CA ARG A 33 -17.52 -8.57 -6.05
C ARG A 33 -17.44 -9.80 -6.94
N HIS A 34 -16.43 -9.89 -7.81
CA HIS A 34 -16.22 -11.09 -8.60
C HIS A 34 -15.83 -12.28 -7.71
N ALA A 35 -14.82 -12.10 -6.85
CA ALA A 35 -14.35 -13.13 -5.92
C ALA A 35 -15.43 -13.51 -4.89
N GLU A 36 -16.22 -12.55 -4.43
CA GLU A 36 -17.37 -12.82 -3.56
C GLU A 36 -18.37 -13.77 -4.19
N ARG A 37 -18.72 -13.54 -5.46
CA ARG A 37 -19.68 -14.39 -6.17
C ARG A 37 -19.11 -15.75 -6.57
N SER A 38 -17.86 -15.81 -7.02
CA SER A 38 -17.29 -17.02 -7.59
C SER A 38 -16.66 -17.95 -6.56
N LEU A 39 -16.14 -17.41 -5.46
CA LEU A 39 -15.40 -18.16 -4.44
C LEU A 39 -16.12 -18.19 -3.08
N GLY A 40 -17.21 -17.43 -2.91
CA GLY A 40 -17.83 -17.22 -1.61
C GLY A 40 -16.92 -16.51 -0.60
N TRP A 41 -15.81 -15.93 -1.09
CA TRP A 41 -14.82 -15.25 -0.27
C TRP A 41 -15.29 -13.84 0.06
N ARG A 42 -15.04 -13.37 1.27
CA ARG A 42 -15.24 -11.96 1.63
C ARG A 42 -14.09 -11.47 2.50
N ALA A 43 -13.70 -10.21 2.32
CA ALA A 43 -12.75 -9.58 3.23
C ALA A 43 -13.32 -9.56 4.65
N GLY A 44 -12.55 -10.06 5.62
CA GLY A 44 -12.98 -10.16 7.02
C GLY A 44 -13.01 -8.83 7.79
N THR A 45 -12.37 -7.79 7.25
CA THR A 45 -12.24 -6.47 7.87
C THR A 45 -12.41 -5.38 6.82
N HIS A 46 -13.06 -4.28 7.17
CA HIS A 46 -13.17 -3.14 6.26
C HIS A 46 -11.83 -2.42 6.14
N LEU A 47 -11.51 -1.92 4.93
CA LEU A 47 -10.25 -1.25 4.66
C LEU A 47 -9.96 -0.10 5.65
N ARG A 48 -10.99 0.69 6.00
CA ARG A 48 -10.85 1.78 6.97
C ARG A 48 -10.36 1.28 8.33
N GLU A 49 -11.01 0.25 8.86
CA GLU A 49 -10.70 -0.32 10.17
C GLU A 49 -9.27 -0.88 10.17
N ALA A 50 -8.91 -1.64 9.14
CA ALA A 50 -7.57 -2.20 8.99
C ALA A 50 -6.47 -1.12 8.91
N LEU A 51 -6.75 -0.01 8.21
CA LEU A 51 -5.82 1.13 8.12
C LEU A 51 -5.67 1.86 9.44
N GLU A 52 -6.76 2.04 10.19
CA GLU A 52 -6.73 2.66 11.53
C GLU A 52 -5.91 1.81 12.51
N GLU A 53 -6.12 0.50 12.52
CA GLU A 53 -5.36 -0.43 13.34
C GLU A 53 -3.87 -0.43 12.98
N THR A 54 -3.55 -0.53 11.69
CA THR A 54 -2.17 -0.49 11.19
C THR A 54 -1.49 0.83 11.55
N GLY A 55 -2.20 1.96 11.38
CA GLY A 55 -1.68 3.28 11.74
C GLY A 55 -1.40 3.42 13.23
N ARG A 56 -2.28 2.89 14.09
CA ARG A 56 -2.04 2.82 15.54
C ARG A 56 -0.78 2.01 15.85
N TRP A 57 -0.65 0.82 15.27
CA TRP A 57 0.54 -0.01 15.47
C TRP A 57 1.83 0.71 15.08
N TYR A 58 1.85 1.38 13.93
CA TYR A 58 3.03 2.17 13.52
C TYR A 58 3.36 3.30 14.49
N ARG A 59 2.37 3.94 15.12
CA ARG A 59 2.63 4.94 16.18
C ARG A 59 3.23 4.31 17.43
N GLU A 60 2.72 3.15 17.84
CA GLU A 60 3.25 2.40 18.99
C GLU A 60 4.71 1.97 18.77
N GLN A 61 5.08 1.61 17.54
CA GLN A 61 6.46 1.29 17.17
C GLN A 61 7.35 2.54 17.00
N GLY A 62 6.78 3.74 17.13
CA GLY A 62 7.49 5.02 16.92
C GLY A 62 7.84 5.31 15.46
N TRP A 63 7.21 4.62 14.50
CA TRP A 63 7.44 4.81 13.06
C TRP A 63 6.61 5.98 12.51
N LEU A 64 5.42 6.20 13.07
CA LEU A 64 4.59 7.37 12.81
C LEU A 64 4.51 8.21 14.08
N ARG A 65 4.54 9.54 13.92
CA ARG A 65 4.30 10.49 15.01
C ARG A 65 2.85 10.94 15.04
#